data_AF-A0A2V5ZBG5-F1
#
_entry.id   AF-A0A2V5ZBG5-F1
#
_cell.length_a   1.000
_cell.length_b   1.000
_cell.length_c   1.000
_cell.angle_alpha   90.00
_cell.angle_beta   90.00
_cell.angle_gamma   90.00
#
_symmetry.space_group_name_H-M   'P 1'
#
loop_
_entity.id
_entity.type
_entity.pdbx_description
1 polymer ?
#
loop_
_entity_poly.entity_id
_entity_poly.type
_entity_poly.pdbx_seq_one_letter_code
_entity_poly.pdbx_strand_id
1 'polypeptide(L)'
;MALGTSGTARATARFPQPCSVHTLNGLYVWTFDGYENFGGDLVPKAIMQGLRFNGDGKTFNPFGTVNIGGTIIIDATGGVGTYTVAADCTGTLSITGGPSFNIYVGPSTQQLWTTQIAGGGSAGTGLGIATRLPY
;
A
#
# COMPACT_ATOMS: atom_id res chain seq x y z
N MET A 1 17.20 44.42 26.38
CA MET A 1 16.12 43.57 25.83
C MET A 1 16.60 43.09 24.47
N ALA A 2 16.80 41.78 24.29
CA ALA A 2 17.15 41.19 23.00
C ALA A 2 15.95 40.36 22.53
N LEU A 3 15.37 40.74 21.40
CA LEU A 3 14.27 40.02 20.76
C LEU A 3 14.84 38.79 20.04
N GLY A 4 14.55 37.60 20.56
CA GLY A 4 14.85 36.34 19.89
C GLY A 4 13.75 36.02 18.88
N THR A 5 14.10 35.97 17.60
CA THR A 5 13.21 35.50 16.53
C THR A 5 13.18 33.97 16.53
N SER A 6 12.10 33.41 17.06
CA SER A 6 11.80 31.98 16.90
C SER A 6 11.34 31.72 15.46
N GLY A 7 12.24 31.23 14.61
CA GLY A 7 11.89 30.74 13.28
C GLY A 7 11.26 29.35 13.38
N THR A 8 9.99 29.22 12.97
CA THR A 8 9.39 27.89 12.77
C THR A 8 9.95 27.30 11.48
N ALA A 9 10.91 26.38 11.61
CA ALA A 9 11.31 25.54 10.50
C ALA A 9 10.12 24.64 10.12
N ARG A 10 9.39 25.00 9.06
CA ARG A 10 8.51 24.04 8.38
C ARG A 10 9.42 22.95 7.82
N ALA A 11 9.46 21.80 8.48
CA ALA A 11 9.98 20.58 7.88
C ALA A 11 9.14 20.31 6.63
N THR A 12 9.66 20.70 5.46
CA THR A 12 9.20 20.07 4.23
C THR A 12 9.48 18.60 4.44
N ALA A 13 8.44 17.77 4.42
CA ALA A 13 8.55 16.33 4.58
C ALA A 13 9.22 15.76 3.31
N ARG A 14 10.49 16.10 3.12
CA ARG A 14 11.34 15.64 2.04
C ARG A 14 11.91 14.32 2.51
N PHE A 15 11.83 13.32 1.64
CA PHE A 15 12.69 12.16 1.82
C PHE A 15 14.14 12.66 1.83
N PRO A 16 14.92 12.35 2.88
CA PRO A 16 16.31 12.78 2.96
C PRO A 16 17.16 12.25 1.79
N GLN A 17 16.68 11.20 1.11
CA GLN A 17 17.26 10.55 -0.06
C GLN A 17 16.16 10.26 -1.09
N PRO A 18 16.47 10.13 -2.39
CA PRO A 18 15.51 9.66 -3.39
C PRO A 18 14.89 8.32 -2.98
N CYS A 19 13.61 8.12 -3.26
CA CYS A 19 12.96 6.85 -3.00
C CYS A 19 13.53 5.73 -3.87
N SER A 20 13.49 4.50 -3.36
CA SER A 20 13.83 3.28 -4.10
C SER A 20 13.12 2.08 -3.47
N VAL A 21 13.29 0.88 -4.03
CA VAL A 21 12.71 -0.35 -3.45
C VAL A 21 13.12 -0.57 -1.98
N HIS A 22 14.31 -0.11 -1.59
CA HIS A 22 14.83 -0.18 -0.21
C HIS A 22 14.06 0.71 0.77
N THR A 23 13.36 1.74 0.27
CA THR A 23 12.53 2.64 1.07
C THR A 23 11.38 1.90 1.76
N LEU A 24 10.85 0.85 1.11
CA LEU A 24 9.84 -0.02 1.69
C LEU A 24 10.51 -1.27 2.25
N ASN A 25 10.75 -1.27 3.56
CA ASN A 25 11.24 -2.43 4.30
C ASN A 25 10.54 -2.50 5.66
N GLY A 26 9.87 -3.61 5.91
CA GLY A 26 9.09 -3.84 7.13
C GLY A 26 7.69 -4.36 6.87
N LEU A 27 6.95 -4.59 7.96
CA LEU A 27 5.56 -5.02 7.91
C LEU A 27 4.64 -3.81 7.97
N TYR A 28 3.65 -3.80 7.08
CA TYR A 28 2.60 -2.80 7.03
C TYR A 28 1.25 -3.48 7.20
N VAL A 29 0.35 -2.88 7.98
CA VAL A 29 -1.06 -3.24 7.93
C VAL A 29 -1.67 -2.46 6.80
N TRP A 30 -2.12 -3.17 5.77
CA TRP A 30 -2.75 -2.61 4.59
C TRP A 30 -4.25 -2.86 4.63
N THR A 31 -5.01 -1.77 4.65
CA THR A 31 -6.47 -1.78 4.49
C THR A 31 -6.83 -1.26 3.11
N PHE A 32 -7.83 -1.84 2.50
CA PHE A 32 -8.28 -1.44 1.17
C PHE A 32 -9.79 -1.60 1.05
N ASP A 33 -10.44 -0.56 0.54
CA ASP A 33 -11.87 -0.53 0.29
C ASP A 33 -12.12 -0.25 -1.19
N GLY A 34 -13.12 -0.90 -1.75
CA GLY A 34 -13.41 -0.79 -3.16
C GLY A 34 -14.61 -1.59 -3.61
N TYR A 35 -14.63 -1.87 -4.90
CA TYR A 35 -15.65 -2.69 -5.53
C TYR A 35 -14.98 -3.76 -6.38
N GLU A 36 -15.60 -4.93 -6.41
CA GLU A 36 -15.35 -5.98 -7.38
C GLU A 36 -16.43 -5.91 -8.46
N ASN A 37 -16.05 -6.03 -9.73
CA ASN A 37 -17.00 -6.01 -10.84
C ASN A 37 -17.28 -7.44 -11.33
N PHE A 38 -18.45 -7.96 -11.00
CA PHE A 38 -18.93 -9.25 -11.52
C PHE A 38 -19.86 -9.02 -12.71
N GLY A 39 -19.29 -8.95 -13.92
CA GLY A 39 -20.10 -8.87 -15.16
C GLY A 39 -20.96 -7.60 -15.28
N GLY A 40 -20.55 -6.50 -14.63
CA GLY A 40 -21.29 -5.24 -14.55
C GLY A 40 -21.79 -4.91 -13.15
N ASP A 41 -21.95 -5.93 -12.29
CA ASP A 41 -22.42 -5.73 -10.92
C ASP A 41 -21.26 -5.36 -9.99
N LEU A 42 -21.28 -4.12 -9.50
CA LEU A 42 -20.29 -3.63 -8.54
C LEU A 42 -20.66 -4.09 -7.13
N VAL A 43 -19.88 -5.02 -6.60
CA VAL A 43 -20.05 -5.58 -5.27
C VAL A 43 -19.00 -5.00 -4.32
N PRO A 44 -19.36 -4.46 -3.15
CA PRO A 44 -18.40 -3.91 -2.19
C PRO A 44 -17.33 -4.92 -1.80
N LYS A 45 -16.10 -4.45 -1.68
CA LYS A 45 -14.92 -5.23 -1.28
C LYS A 45 -14.18 -4.51 -0.17
N ALA A 46 -13.84 -5.25 0.87
CA ALA A 46 -12.99 -4.79 1.96
C ALA A 46 -11.85 -5.78 2.19
N ILE A 47 -10.65 -5.27 2.37
CA ILE A 47 -9.43 -6.06 2.58
C ILE A 47 -8.69 -5.52 3.79
N MET A 48 -8.22 -6.43 4.64
CA MET A 48 -7.22 -6.13 5.66
C MET A 48 -6.15 -7.22 5.62
N GLN A 49 -4.89 -6.83 5.52
CA GLN A 49 -3.78 -7.77 5.46
C GLN A 49 -2.50 -7.18 6.05
N GLY A 50 -1.64 -8.06 6.54
CA GLY A 50 -0.24 -7.74 6.76
C GLY A 50 0.49 -7.85 5.43
N LEU A 51 1.19 -6.80 5.02
CA LEU A 51 2.00 -6.78 3.81
C LEU A 51 3.46 -6.49 4.21
N ARG A 52 4.30 -7.52 4.12
CA ARG A 52 5.75 -7.39 4.32
C ARG A 52 6.40 -6.92 3.03
N PHE A 53 7.06 -5.77 3.08
CA PHE A 53 7.99 -5.34 2.04
C PHE A 53 9.41 -5.72 2.46
N ASN A 54 10.16 -6.36 1.55
CA ASN A 54 11.49 -6.91 1.85
C ASN A 54 12.64 -5.93 1.57
N GLY A 55 12.38 -4.79 0.92
CA GLY A 55 13.42 -3.85 0.49
C GLY A 55 14.09 -4.20 -0.84
N ASP A 56 13.71 -5.31 -1.46
CA ASP A 56 14.32 -5.86 -2.69
C ASP A 56 13.34 -5.92 -3.87
N GLY A 57 12.16 -5.32 -3.74
CA GLY A 57 11.10 -5.38 -4.74
C GLY A 57 10.17 -6.60 -4.61
N LYS A 58 10.29 -7.43 -3.56
CA LYS A 58 9.37 -8.54 -3.27
C LYS A 58 8.52 -8.28 -2.02
N THR A 59 7.30 -8.82 -2.04
CA THR A 59 6.39 -8.78 -0.89
C THR A 59 5.89 -10.17 -0.48
N PHE A 60 5.47 -10.27 0.77
CA PHE A 60 4.83 -11.44 1.35
C PHE A 60 3.71 -11.04 2.31
N ASN A 61 2.62 -11.80 2.31
CA ASN A 61 1.49 -11.60 3.20
C ASN A 61 1.50 -12.58 4.37
N PRO A 62 1.96 -12.18 5.57
CA PRO A 62 1.87 -13.03 6.76
C PRO A 62 0.43 -13.35 7.21
N PHE A 63 -0.53 -12.50 6.87
CA PHE A 63 -1.95 -12.72 7.15
C PHE A 63 -2.81 -11.82 6.25
N GLY A 64 -4.07 -12.19 6.00
CA GLY A 64 -5.03 -11.26 5.43
C GLY A 64 -6.37 -11.88 5.07
N THR A 65 -7.39 -11.03 4.99
CA THR A 65 -8.76 -11.42 4.64
C THR A 65 -9.28 -10.51 3.55
N VAL A 66 -9.93 -11.10 2.54
CA VAL A 66 -10.71 -10.38 1.52
C VAL A 66 -12.19 -10.72 1.72
N ASN A 67 -12.98 -9.69 2.01
CA ASN A 67 -14.43 -9.75 2.05
C ASN A 67 -14.99 -9.10 0.79
N ILE A 68 -15.89 -9.81 0.10
CA ILE A 68 -16.63 -9.26 -1.04
C ILE A 68 -18.11 -9.54 -0.82
N GLY A 69 -18.94 -8.50 -0.89
CA GLY A 69 -20.39 -8.60 -0.73
C GLY A 69 -20.85 -9.09 0.64
N GLY A 70 -20.01 -8.97 1.67
CA GLY A 70 -20.29 -9.44 3.03
C GLY A 70 -19.77 -10.86 3.34
N THR A 71 -19.20 -11.56 2.36
CA THR A 71 -18.64 -12.91 2.54
C THR A 71 -17.12 -12.88 2.50
N ILE A 72 -16.45 -13.61 3.41
CA ILE A 72 -15.01 -13.84 3.31
C ILE A 72 -14.77 -14.85 2.19
N ILE A 73 -14.21 -14.40 1.07
CA ILE A 73 -14.05 -15.24 -0.13
C ILE A 73 -12.59 -15.70 -0.29
N ILE A 74 -11.63 -14.98 0.29
CA ILE A 74 -10.20 -15.28 0.15
C ILE A 74 -9.47 -15.09 1.48
N ASP A 75 -8.73 -16.12 1.88
CA ASP A 75 -7.62 -16.01 2.83
C ASP A 75 -6.35 -15.64 2.04
N ALA A 76 -5.84 -14.44 2.28
CA ALA A 76 -4.69 -13.90 1.55
C ALA A 76 -3.34 -14.26 2.20
N THR A 77 -3.36 -15.09 3.25
CA THR A 77 -2.17 -15.55 3.95
C THR A 77 -1.25 -16.35 3.03
N GLY A 78 0.05 -16.10 3.10
CA GLY A 78 1.05 -16.74 2.24
C GLY A 78 1.16 -16.14 0.84
N GLY A 79 0.30 -15.18 0.49
CA GLY A 79 0.36 -14.48 -0.79
C GLY A 79 1.70 -13.79 -1.02
N VAL A 80 2.17 -13.81 -2.27
CA VAL A 80 3.44 -13.20 -2.69
C VAL A 80 3.20 -12.19 -3.80
N GLY A 81 4.08 -11.18 -3.87
CA GLY A 81 4.00 -10.16 -4.89
C GLY A 81 5.34 -9.49 -5.18
N THR A 82 5.29 -8.54 -6.09
CA THR A 82 6.41 -7.69 -6.47
C THR A 82 6.01 -6.23 -6.42
N TYR A 83 6.96 -5.34 -6.18
CA TYR A 83 6.72 -3.91 -6.20
C TYR A 83 7.90 -3.14 -6.78
N THR A 84 7.60 -1.94 -7.27
CA THR A 84 8.58 -0.96 -7.72
C THR A 84 8.43 0.32 -6.92
N VAL A 85 9.51 1.10 -6.81
CA VAL A 85 9.49 2.46 -6.26
C VAL A 85 10.48 3.29 -7.05
N ALA A 86 9.99 4.32 -7.72
CA ALA A 86 10.78 5.31 -8.43
C ALA A 86 11.32 6.40 -7.48
N ALA A 87 12.23 7.22 -7.99
CA ALA A 87 12.88 8.28 -7.21
C ALA A 87 11.91 9.34 -6.66
N ASP A 88 10.74 9.50 -7.29
CA ASP A 88 9.66 10.39 -6.89
C ASP A 88 8.67 9.75 -5.89
N CYS A 89 8.99 8.55 -5.38
CA CYS A 89 8.23 7.79 -4.41
C CYS A 89 6.90 7.23 -4.93
N THR A 90 6.69 7.27 -6.25
CA THR A 90 5.62 6.53 -6.92
C THR A 90 6.09 5.14 -7.31
N GLY A 91 5.17 4.24 -7.61
CA GLY A 91 5.51 2.92 -8.12
C GLY A 91 4.30 2.03 -8.31
N THR A 92 4.54 0.73 -8.36
CA THR A 92 3.50 -0.29 -8.52
C THR A 92 3.64 -1.41 -7.50
N LEU A 93 2.53 -2.03 -7.15
CA LEU A 93 2.44 -3.28 -6.38
C LEU A 93 1.64 -4.28 -7.19
N SER A 94 2.15 -5.50 -7.37
CA SER A 94 1.47 -6.57 -8.09
C SER A 94 1.44 -7.82 -7.23
N ILE A 95 0.22 -8.31 -6.97
CA ILE A 95 -0.01 -9.58 -6.27
C ILE A 95 -0.01 -10.71 -7.29
N THR A 96 0.75 -11.77 -7.04
CA THR A 96 0.88 -12.90 -7.98
C THR A 96 -0.48 -13.57 -8.18
N GLY A 97 -0.95 -13.66 -9.43
CA GLY A 97 -2.27 -14.21 -9.74
C GLY A 97 -3.45 -13.32 -9.28
N GLY A 98 -3.18 -12.09 -8.85
CA GLY A 98 -4.15 -11.20 -8.25
C GLY A 98 -4.13 -9.77 -8.83
N PRO A 99 -4.60 -8.78 -8.05
CA PRO A 99 -4.67 -7.39 -8.49
C PRO A 99 -3.29 -6.70 -8.55
N SER A 100 -3.25 -5.62 -9.32
CA SER A 100 -2.13 -4.67 -9.39
C SER A 100 -2.60 -3.27 -9.01
N PHE A 101 -1.69 -2.50 -8.42
CA PHE A 101 -1.95 -1.20 -7.82
C PHE A 101 -0.86 -0.20 -8.22
N ASN A 102 -1.25 1.06 -8.39
CA ASN A 102 -0.34 2.18 -8.24
C ASN A 102 -0.10 2.42 -6.75
N ILE A 103 1.11 2.81 -6.39
CA ILE A 103 1.47 3.14 -5.01
C ILE A 103 2.14 4.51 -4.92
N TYR A 104 1.93 5.19 -3.79
CA TYR A 104 2.67 6.37 -3.38
C TYR A 104 3.20 6.16 -1.97
N VAL A 105 4.52 6.25 -1.80
CA VAL A 105 5.17 6.14 -0.49
C VAL A 105 5.13 7.49 0.20
N GLY A 106 4.60 7.51 1.42
CA GLY A 106 4.51 8.71 2.23
C GLY A 106 5.83 9.09 2.88
N PRO A 107 5.98 10.39 3.24
CA PRO A 107 7.14 10.84 3.97
C PRO A 107 7.38 9.99 5.22
N SER A 108 8.66 9.80 5.59
CA SER A 108 9.09 8.92 6.71
C SER A 108 8.81 7.42 6.55
N THR A 109 8.33 6.98 5.37
CA THR A 109 8.07 5.57 5.02
C THR A 109 7.10 4.86 5.97
N GLN A 110 6.31 5.63 6.74
CA GLN A 110 5.33 5.08 7.69
C GLN A 110 4.00 4.76 7.03
N GLN A 111 3.70 5.39 5.89
CA GLN A 111 2.44 5.23 5.17
C GLN A 111 2.69 4.99 3.69
N LEU A 112 1.80 4.20 3.09
CA LEU A 112 1.72 3.92 1.66
C LEU A 112 0.27 4.12 1.23
N TRP A 113 0.03 4.83 0.14
CA TRP A 113 -1.29 4.88 -0.50
C TRP A 113 -1.29 4.02 -1.74
N THR A 114 -2.42 3.41 -2.02
CA THR A 114 -2.59 2.46 -3.13
C THR A 114 -3.89 2.73 -3.87
N THR A 115 -3.86 2.59 -5.18
CA THR A 115 -5.06 2.59 -6.05
C THR A 115 -5.01 1.35 -6.93
N GLN A 116 -6.07 0.55 -6.96
CA GLN A 116 -6.14 -0.60 -7.87
C GLN A 116 -6.21 -0.12 -9.33
N ILE A 117 -5.36 -0.68 -10.18
CA ILE A 117 -5.25 -0.33 -11.60
C ILE A 117 -5.51 -1.50 -12.55
N ALA A 118 -5.42 -2.74 -12.06
CA ALA A 118 -5.70 -3.94 -12.83
C ALA A 118 -5.94 -5.15 -11.91
N GLY A 119 -6.44 -6.24 -12.50
CA GLY A 119 -6.30 -7.61 -11.99
C GLY A 119 -7.29 -8.08 -10.91
N GLY A 120 -7.39 -9.42 -10.85
CA GLY A 120 -8.53 -10.23 -10.38
C GLY A 120 -9.31 -10.82 -11.57
N GLY A 121 -10.04 -11.94 -11.43
CA GLY A 121 -10.98 -12.44 -12.47
C GLY A 121 -12.16 -11.50 -12.78
N SER A 122 -12.07 -10.27 -12.28
CA SER A 122 -13.05 -9.20 -12.26
C SER A 122 -12.28 -7.86 -12.14
N ALA A 123 -12.79 -6.82 -12.80
CA ALA A 123 -12.13 -5.51 -12.85
C ALA A 123 -12.53 -4.68 -11.62
N GLY A 124 -11.79 -4.83 -10.53
CA GLY A 124 -12.02 -4.05 -9.32
C GLY A 124 -11.41 -2.64 -9.35
N THR A 125 -11.97 -1.74 -8.56
CA THR A 125 -11.39 -0.42 -8.24
C THR A 125 -11.39 -0.22 -6.73
N GLY A 126 -10.48 0.60 -6.22
CA GLY A 126 -10.48 0.97 -4.82
C GLY A 126 -9.20 1.64 -4.40
N LEU A 127 -9.20 2.07 -3.15
CA LEU A 127 -8.11 2.80 -2.51
C LEU A 127 -7.72 2.06 -1.24
N GLY A 128 -6.44 2.09 -0.93
CA GLY A 128 -5.95 1.51 0.31
C GLY A 128 -4.81 2.29 0.91
N ILE A 129 -4.63 2.10 2.21
CA ILE A 129 -3.58 2.73 3.01
C ILE A 129 -2.85 1.63 3.76
N ALA A 130 -1.53 1.60 3.66
CA ALA A 130 -0.69 0.70 4.45
C ALA A 130 0.08 1.49 5.49
N THR A 131 -0.04 1.12 6.76
CA THR A 131 0.68 1.76 7.87
C THR A 131 1.73 0.81 8.42
N ARG A 132 2.97 1.28 8.55
CA ARG A 132 4.07 0.47 9.08
C ARG A 132 3.83 0.15 10.55
N LEU A 133 4.04 -1.10 10.93
CA LEU A 133 3.99 -1.49 12.33
C LEU A 133 5.28 -1.06 13.05
N PRO A 134 5.19 -0.56 14.30
CA PRO A 134 6.36 -0.44 15.15
C PRO A 134 6.90 -1.84 15.42
N TYR A 135 8.22 -1.98 15.33
CA TYR A 135 8.93 -3.21 15.68
C TYR A 135 8.90 -3.46 17.18
#